data_AF-A0A1C5KPZ5-F1
#
_entry.id   AF-A0A1C5KPZ5-F1
#
_cell.length_a   1.000
_cell.length_b   1.000
_cell.length_c   1.000
_cell.angle_alpha   90.00
_cell.angle_beta   90.00
_cell.angle_gamma   90.00
#
_symmetry.space_group_name_H-M   'P 1'
#
loop_
_entity.id
_entity.type
_entity.pdbx_description
1 polymer ?
#
loop_
_entity_poly.entity_id
_entity_poly.type
_entity_poly.pdbx_seq_one_letter_code
_entity_poly.pdbx_strand_id
1 'polypeptide(L)'
;MLFEVTVNAICGDAIAQVYDDNWVKSNTEFSTVAEYESSIRDSIESKYKEQFDKAVHDDLVTQIISNSVFDSNEVADSEYAEAVNNYKDYAEAEGLDYDEFIKSYLGVSSDAIEETIKADILYNKQLDEAFSQIAENEGISVSNDKWKEYLQRVTEDYGYDDPADLENDLEDDAALKKSLEQECLNQLVYNWVLESAVNDAEV
;
A
#
# COMPACT_ATOMS: atom_id res chain seq x y z
N MET A 1 -44.66 -16.34 0.46
CA MET A 1 -44.50 -17.50 -0.45
C MET A 1 -43.43 -18.38 0.17
N LEU A 2 -43.75 -19.63 0.50
CA LEU A 2 -42.83 -20.57 1.15
C LEU A 2 -42.35 -21.55 0.08
N PHE A 3 -41.04 -21.64 -0.14
CA PHE A 3 -40.47 -22.63 -1.05
C PHE A 3 -40.20 -23.92 -0.28
N GLU A 4 -40.82 -25.01 -0.70
CA GLU A 4 -40.57 -26.35 -0.16
C GLU A 4 -39.43 -26.97 -0.97
N VAL A 5 -38.27 -27.16 -0.32
CA VAL A 5 -37.07 -27.74 -0.93
C VAL A 5 -36.87 -29.14 -0.40
N THR A 6 -36.79 -30.12 -1.31
CA THR A 6 -36.43 -31.51 -0.99
C THR A 6 -35.01 -31.78 -1.51
N VAL A 7 -34.07 -32.02 -0.61
CA VAL A 7 -32.70 -32.41 -0.96
C VAL A 7 -32.70 -33.87 -1.39
N ASN A 8 -32.50 -34.14 -2.69
CA ASN A 8 -32.55 -35.49 -3.26
C ASN A 8 -31.25 -36.28 -3.05
N ALA A 9 -30.10 -35.60 -3.10
CA ALA A 9 -28.78 -36.18 -2.84
C ALA A 9 -27.80 -35.06 -2.49
N ILE A 10 -26.82 -35.38 -1.65
CA ILE A 10 -25.62 -34.57 -1.45
C ILE A 10 -24.50 -35.35 -2.10
N CYS A 11 -23.95 -34.82 -3.20
CA CYS A 11 -22.82 -35.40 -3.90
C CYS A 11 -21.60 -34.53 -3.62
N GLY A 12 -20.55 -35.16 -3.10
CA GLY A 12 -19.22 -34.58 -2.96
C GLY A 12 -18.23 -35.72 -2.92
N ASP A 13 -17.06 -35.54 -3.52
CA ASP A 13 -15.98 -36.49 -3.35
C ASP A 13 -15.61 -36.51 -1.86
N ALA A 14 -15.60 -37.70 -1.24
CA ALA A 14 -14.88 -37.83 0.01
C ALA A 14 -13.44 -37.40 -0.30
N ILE A 15 -12.87 -36.46 0.47
CA ILE A 15 -11.47 -36.06 0.33
C ILE A 15 -10.64 -37.29 0.71
N ALA A 16 -10.39 -38.15 -0.26
CA ALA A 16 -9.63 -39.39 -0.13
C ALA A 16 -8.13 -39.15 -0.38
N GLN A 17 -7.75 -37.90 -0.63
CA GLN A 17 -6.36 -37.52 -0.79
C GLN A 17 -5.70 -37.52 0.58
N VAL A 18 -4.78 -38.47 0.76
CA VAL A 18 -3.91 -38.53 1.94
C VAL A 18 -2.93 -37.37 1.80
N TYR A 19 -2.96 -36.45 2.76
CA TYR A 19 -1.99 -35.38 2.86
C TYR A 19 -0.67 -35.96 3.37
N ASP A 20 0.22 -36.32 2.44
CA ASP A 20 1.53 -36.92 2.68
C ASP A 20 2.60 -36.34 1.74
N ASP A 21 3.86 -36.74 1.92
CA ASP A 21 4.98 -36.24 1.11
C ASP A 21 4.82 -36.51 -0.40
N ASN A 22 4.12 -37.57 -0.80
CA ASN A 22 3.89 -37.86 -2.22
C ASN A 22 2.87 -36.89 -2.81
N TRP A 23 1.84 -36.56 -2.04
CA TRP A 23 0.89 -35.52 -2.41
C TRP A 23 1.58 -34.17 -2.56
N VAL A 24 2.42 -33.78 -1.60
CA VAL A 24 3.14 -32.50 -1.63
C VAL A 24 4.03 -32.41 -2.86
N LYS A 25 4.88 -33.43 -3.11
CA LYS A 25 5.74 -33.48 -4.31
C LYS A 25 4.98 -33.39 -5.63
N SER A 26 3.74 -33.86 -5.66
CA SER A 26 2.93 -33.91 -6.88
C SER A 26 2.14 -32.63 -7.14
N ASN A 27 1.93 -31.79 -6.10
CA ASN A 27 1.02 -30.65 -6.17
C ASN A 27 1.67 -29.32 -5.76
N THR A 28 2.86 -29.34 -5.16
CA THR A 28 3.58 -28.15 -4.71
C THR A 28 5.05 -28.22 -5.15
N GLU A 29 5.80 -27.15 -4.92
CA GLU A 29 7.24 -27.08 -5.16
C GLU A 29 8.08 -27.77 -4.06
N PHE A 30 7.45 -28.22 -2.97
CA PHE A 30 8.13 -28.78 -1.81
C PHE A 30 8.22 -30.31 -1.89
N SER A 31 9.17 -30.88 -1.16
CA SER A 31 9.40 -32.33 -1.16
C SER A 31 8.74 -33.04 0.02
N THR A 32 8.40 -32.33 1.08
CA THR A 32 7.82 -32.92 2.29
C THR A 32 6.68 -32.07 2.85
N VAL A 33 5.77 -32.71 3.57
CA VAL A 33 4.72 -32.04 4.34
C VAL A 33 5.33 -31.00 5.30
N ALA A 34 6.44 -31.33 5.95
CA ALA A 34 7.10 -30.42 6.89
C ALA A 34 7.62 -29.13 6.22
N GLU A 35 8.25 -29.24 5.05
CA GLU A 35 8.72 -28.07 4.28
C GLU A 35 7.55 -27.19 3.83
N TYR A 36 6.48 -27.81 3.33
CA TYR A 36 5.30 -27.09 2.87
C TYR A 36 4.57 -26.37 4.02
N GLU A 37 4.39 -27.04 5.16
CA GLU A 37 3.81 -26.42 6.37
C GLU A 37 4.68 -25.29 6.92
N SER A 38 6.01 -25.44 6.86
CA SER A 38 6.93 -24.36 7.24
C SER A 38 6.76 -23.16 6.33
N SER A 39 6.75 -23.34 5.01
CA SER A 39 6.54 -22.25 4.06
C SER A 39 5.20 -21.54 4.25
N ILE A 40 4.11 -22.29 4.51
CA ILE A 40 2.81 -21.70 4.82
C ILE A 40 2.88 -20.89 6.13
N ARG A 41 3.52 -21.43 7.17
CA ARG A 41 3.70 -20.73 8.44
C ARG A 41 4.47 -19.44 8.25
N ASP A 42 5.60 -19.49 7.54
CA ASP A 42 6.44 -18.33 7.25
C ASP A 42 5.64 -17.28 6.45
N SER A 43 4.84 -17.70 5.47
CA SER A 43 3.95 -16.80 4.72
C SER A 43 2.89 -16.15 5.60
N ILE A 44 2.30 -16.91 6.52
CA ILE A 44 1.31 -16.39 7.47
C ILE A 44 1.97 -15.41 8.45
N GLU A 45 3.15 -15.74 8.99
CA GLU A 45 3.91 -14.88 9.90
C GLU A 45 4.33 -13.58 9.20
N SER A 46 4.83 -13.63 7.96
CA SER A 46 5.15 -12.44 7.15
C SER A 46 3.91 -11.57 6.96
N LYS A 47 2.78 -12.16 6.54
CA LYS A 47 1.52 -11.41 6.36
C LYS A 47 1.03 -10.76 7.64
N TYR A 48 1.11 -11.45 8.78
CA TYR A 48 0.73 -10.87 10.07
C TYR A 48 1.67 -9.74 10.47
N LYS A 49 2.97 -9.89 10.23
CA LYS A 49 3.96 -8.84 10.48
C LYS A 49 3.69 -7.62 9.60
N GLU A 50 3.49 -7.79 8.31
CA GLU A 50 3.16 -6.70 7.37
C GLU A 50 1.86 -5.99 7.78
N GLN A 51 0.82 -6.74 8.15
CA GLN A 51 -0.44 -6.16 8.64
C GLN A 51 -0.26 -5.39 9.95
N PHE A 52 0.55 -5.92 10.87
CA PHE A 52 0.84 -5.26 12.14
C PHE A 52 1.64 -3.97 11.91
N ASP A 53 2.71 -4.03 11.12
CA ASP A 53 3.55 -2.88 10.79
C ASP A 53 2.72 -1.80 10.06
N LYS A 54 1.82 -2.19 9.14
CA LYS A 54 0.87 -1.27 8.50
C LYS A 54 -0.10 -0.65 9.50
N ALA A 55 -0.68 -1.44 10.42
CA ALA A 55 -1.61 -0.91 11.41
C ALA A 55 -0.94 0.09 12.37
N VAL A 56 0.30 -0.20 12.78
CA VAL A 56 1.12 0.74 13.56
C VAL A 56 1.40 2.01 12.76
N HIS A 57 1.75 1.87 11.49
CA HIS A 57 1.98 3.01 10.59
C HIS A 57 0.74 3.90 10.49
N ASP A 58 -0.41 3.32 10.13
CA ASP A 58 -1.66 4.06 9.94
C ASP A 58 -2.12 4.75 11.23
N ASP A 59 -2.00 4.07 12.38
CA ASP A 59 -2.35 4.65 13.67
C ASP A 59 -1.43 5.82 14.03
N LEU A 60 -0.11 5.66 13.86
CA LEU A 60 0.86 6.72 14.14
C LEU A 60 0.63 7.95 13.26
N VAL A 61 0.46 7.76 11.96
CA VAL A 61 0.19 8.85 11.00
C VAL A 61 -1.13 9.54 11.35
N THR A 62 -2.18 8.77 11.64
CA THR A 62 -3.48 9.33 12.05
C THR A 62 -3.36 10.17 13.31
N GLN A 63 -2.58 9.71 14.30
CA GLN A 63 -2.31 10.48 15.52
C GLN A 63 -1.55 11.78 15.22
N ILE A 64 -0.55 11.76 14.33
CA ILE A 64 0.19 12.96 13.93
C ILE A 64 -0.73 13.98 13.25
N ILE A 65 -1.49 13.55 12.25
CA ILE A 65 -2.41 14.40 11.48
C ILE A 65 -3.48 14.99 12.41
N SER A 66 -4.12 14.16 13.25
CA SER A 66 -5.21 14.62 14.13
C SER A 66 -4.76 15.60 15.22
N ASN A 67 -3.48 15.61 15.59
CA ASN A 67 -2.89 16.56 16.55
C ASN A 67 -2.24 17.78 15.88
N SER A 68 -2.19 17.80 14.56
CA SER A 68 -1.63 18.91 13.77
C SER A 68 -2.70 19.95 13.43
N VAL A 69 -2.25 21.16 13.10
CA VAL A 69 -3.10 22.27 12.66
C VAL A 69 -2.70 22.62 11.22
N PHE A 70 -3.66 22.54 10.30
CA PHE A 70 -3.44 22.79 8.88
C PHE A 70 -4.09 24.11 8.45
N ASP A 71 -3.42 24.84 7.57
CA ASP A 71 -3.88 26.15 7.11
C ASP A 71 -5.07 26.05 6.14
N SER A 72 -5.19 24.96 5.40
CA SER A 72 -6.30 24.70 4.49
C SER A 72 -6.66 23.22 4.45
N ASN A 73 -7.96 22.94 4.47
CA ASN A 73 -8.51 21.59 4.26
C ASN A 73 -9.25 21.48 2.93
N GLU A 74 -8.89 22.33 1.96
CA GLU A 74 -9.50 22.33 0.64
C GLU A 74 -8.64 21.54 -0.37
N VAL A 75 -9.32 20.74 -1.18
CA VAL A 75 -8.77 20.06 -2.35
C VAL A 75 -9.04 20.94 -3.56
N ALA A 76 -7.99 21.27 -4.31
CA ALA A 76 -8.14 22.05 -5.53
C ALA A 76 -8.78 21.22 -6.64
N ASP A 77 -9.58 21.87 -7.49
CA ASP A 77 -10.21 21.21 -8.65
C ASP A 77 -9.17 20.55 -9.57
N SER A 78 -7.96 21.12 -9.67
CA SER A 78 -6.86 20.55 -10.44
C SER A 78 -6.31 19.27 -9.85
N GLU A 79 -6.15 19.19 -8.52
CA GLU A 79 -5.67 17.99 -7.82
C GLU A 79 -6.68 16.85 -7.97
N TYR A 80 -7.97 17.17 -7.82
CA TYR A 80 -9.04 16.21 -8.05
C TYR A 80 -9.08 15.72 -9.51
N ALA A 81 -8.98 16.63 -10.47
CA ALA A 81 -9.00 16.28 -11.89
C ALA A 81 -7.82 15.38 -12.28
N GLU A 82 -6.63 15.63 -11.73
CA GLU A 82 -5.44 14.81 -11.92
C GLU A 82 -5.64 13.40 -11.37
N ALA A 83 -6.12 13.28 -10.12
CA ALA A 83 -6.41 11.97 -9.52
C ALA A 83 -7.45 11.17 -10.34
N VAL A 84 -8.51 11.84 -10.82
CA VAL A 84 -9.53 11.21 -11.67
C VAL A 84 -8.94 10.78 -13.02
N ASN A 85 -8.03 11.56 -13.61
CA ASN A 85 -7.37 11.18 -14.85
C ASN A 85 -6.48 9.95 -14.66
N ASN A 86 -5.74 9.87 -13.55
CA ASN A 86 -4.93 8.67 -13.24
C ASN A 86 -5.80 7.41 -13.18
N TYR A 87 -6.98 7.48 -12.53
CA TYR A 87 -7.93 6.36 -12.53
C TYR A 87 -8.46 6.01 -13.92
N LYS A 88 -8.65 7.00 -14.81
CA LYS A 88 -9.04 6.73 -16.20
C LYS A 88 -7.92 6.07 -16.97
N ASP A 89 -6.68 6.50 -16.79
CA ASP A 89 -5.53 5.89 -17.46
C ASP A 89 -5.36 4.43 -17.03
N TYR A 90 -5.57 4.12 -15.75
CA TYR A 90 -5.61 2.73 -15.26
C TYR A 90 -6.78 1.93 -15.85
N ALA A 91 -7.97 2.53 -15.92
CA ALA A 91 -9.11 1.88 -16.54
C ALA A 91 -8.85 1.56 -18.02
N GLU A 92 -8.29 2.51 -18.77
CA GLU A 92 -7.92 2.32 -20.18
C GLU A 92 -6.86 1.24 -20.36
N ALA A 93 -5.86 1.16 -19.47
CA ALA A 93 -4.84 0.11 -19.48
C ALA A 93 -5.44 -1.30 -19.29
N GLU A 94 -6.47 -1.42 -18.45
CA GLU A 94 -7.21 -2.67 -18.22
C GLU A 94 -8.33 -2.90 -19.25
N GLY A 95 -8.52 -1.97 -20.21
CA GLY A 95 -9.56 -2.05 -21.23
C GLY A 95 -10.99 -1.89 -20.69
N LEU A 96 -11.13 -1.23 -19.54
CA LEU A 96 -12.39 -0.92 -18.86
C LEU A 96 -12.73 0.55 -19.04
N ASP A 97 -14.02 0.90 -18.97
CA ASP A 97 -14.39 2.29 -18.72
C ASP A 97 -14.20 2.66 -17.24
N TYR A 98 -14.14 3.96 -16.96
CA TYR A 98 -13.92 4.47 -15.60
C TYR A 98 -14.94 3.94 -14.58
N ASP A 99 -16.23 3.96 -14.91
CA ASP A 99 -17.28 3.53 -13.98
C ASP A 99 -17.20 2.02 -13.70
N GLU A 100 -16.89 1.23 -14.73
CA GLU A 100 -16.64 -0.21 -14.62
C GLU A 100 -15.39 -0.50 -13.78
N PHE A 101 -14.30 0.26 -13.95
CA PHE A 101 -13.09 0.13 -13.16
C PHE A 101 -13.35 0.42 -11.68
N ILE A 102 -13.94 1.59 -11.36
CA ILE A 102 -14.25 1.97 -9.98
C ILE A 102 -15.16 0.93 -9.32
N LYS A 103 -16.20 0.45 -10.02
CA LYS A 103 -17.09 -0.58 -9.49
C LYS A 103 -16.40 -1.92 -9.27
N SER A 104 -15.52 -2.32 -10.17
CA SER A 104 -14.87 -3.65 -10.13
C SER A 104 -13.77 -3.72 -9.09
N TYR A 105 -12.99 -2.66 -8.94
CA TYR A 105 -11.81 -2.63 -8.07
C TYR A 105 -12.09 -2.00 -6.70
N LEU A 106 -12.89 -0.92 -6.65
CA LEU A 106 -13.16 -0.20 -5.41
C LEU A 106 -14.50 -0.59 -4.78
N GLY A 107 -15.40 -1.24 -5.52
CA GLY A 107 -16.67 -1.75 -5.00
C GLY A 107 -17.65 -0.66 -4.54
N VAL A 108 -17.39 0.60 -4.89
CA VAL A 108 -18.21 1.77 -4.56
C VAL A 108 -18.98 2.28 -5.79
N SER A 109 -20.04 3.05 -5.55
CA SER A 109 -20.72 3.79 -6.63
C SER A 109 -19.89 5.00 -7.07
N SER A 110 -20.05 5.43 -8.32
CA SER A 110 -19.43 6.63 -8.88
C SER A 110 -19.80 7.95 -8.16
N ASP A 111 -20.89 7.98 -7.38
CA ASP A 111 -21.20 9.14 -6.54
C ASP A 111 -20.40 9.16 -5.21
N ALA A 112 -19.95 7.99 -4.74
CA ALA A 112 -19.22 7.88 -3.47
C ALA A 112 -17.70 8.00 -3.68
N ILE A 113 -17.20 7.68 -4.87
CA ILE A 113 -15.78 7.75 -5.18
C ILE A 113 -15.24 9.18 -5.15
N GLU A 114 -16.05 10.19 -5.49
CA GLU A 114 -15.61 11.59 -5.43
C GLU A 114 -15.19 11.99 -4.00
N GLU A 115 -16.01 11.64 -2.99
CA GLU A 115 -15.70 11.92 -1.59
C GLU A 115 -14.46 11.14 -1.14
N THR A 116 -14.30 9.89 -1.57
CA THR A 116 -13.11 9.08 -1.28
C THR A 116 -11.84 9.70 -1.87
N ILE A 117 -11.85 10.05 -3.17
CA ILE A 117 -10.69 10.68 -3.84
C ILE A 117 -10.32 11.98 -3.14
N LYS A 118 -11.30 12.82 -2.81
CA LYS A 118 -11.04 14.08 -2.09
C LYS A 118 -10.47 13.84 -0.70
N ALA A 119 -10.98 12.85 0.03
CA ALA A 119 -10.45 12.49 1.35
C ALA A 119 -9.00 11.99 1.25
N ASP A 120 -8.68 11.17 0.25
CA ASP A 120 -7.33 10.64 0.03
C ASP A 120 -6.33 11.75 -0.33
N ILE A 121 -6.72 12.67 -1.24
CA ILE A 121 -5.88 13.84 -1.59
C ILE A 121 -5.62 14.69 -0.34
N LEU A 122 -6.65 14.97 0.44
CA LEU A 122 -6.53 15.77 1.64
C LEU A 122 -5.63 15.09 2.68
N TYR A 123 -5.79 13.78 2.87
CA TYR A 123 -4.97 13.00 3.79
C TYR A 123 -3.49 13.04 3.41
N ASN A 124 -3.15 12.82 2.13
CA ASN A 124 -1.77 12.86 1.65
C ASN A 124 -1.14 14.25 1.82
N LYS A 125 -1.90 15.31 1.52
CA LYS A 125 -1.44 16.69 1.72
C LYS A 125 -1.16 17.00 3.19
N GLN A 126 -2.05 16.58 4.08
CA GLN A 126 -1.89 16.75 5.51
C GLN A 126 -0.71 15.94 6.05
N LEU A 127 -0.50 14.72 5.55
CA LEU A 127 0.67 13.91 5.84
C LEU A 127 1.94 14.64 5.45
N ASP A 128 2.05 15.08 4.20
CA ASP A 128 3.24 15.77 3.67
C ASP A 128 3.56 17.04 4.46
N GLU A 129 2.55 17.85 4.78
CA GLU A 129 2.72 19.09 5.53
C GLU A 129 3.19 18.81 6.97
N ALA A 130 2.54 17.88 7.67
CA ALA A 130 2.90 17.53 9.04
C ALA A 130 4.32 16.92 9.10
N PHE A 131 4.65 16.02 8.18
CA PHE A 131 5.95 15.34 8.16
C PHE A 131 7.07 16.28 7.75
N SER A 132 6.82 17.18 6.79
CA SER A 132 7.77 18.24 6.44
C SER A 132 8.05 19.16 7.63
N GLN A 133 7.00 19.54 8.39
CA GLN A 133 7.17 20.38 9.56
C GLN A 133 7.95 19.67 10.68
N ILE A 134 7.71 18.37 10.91
CA ILE A 134 8.51 17.56 11.84
C ILE A 134 9.97 17.50 11.37
N ALA A 135 10.20 17.25 10.08
CA ALA A 135 11.54 17.19 9.52
C ALA A 135 12.31 18.49 9.72
N GLU A 136 11.68 19.63 9.47
CA GLU A 136 12.29 20.95 9.71
C GLU A 136 12.65 21.17 11.18
N ASN A 137 11.75 20.80 12.11
CA ASN A 137 11.96 21.00 13.54
C ASN A 137 13.07 20.10 14.11
N GLU A 138 13.16 18.87 13.61
CA GLU A 138 14.10 17.84 14.08
C GLU A 138 15.40 17.80 13.24
N GLY A 139 15.50 18.62 12.19
CA GLY A 139 16.65 18.68 11.31
C GLY A 139 16.83 17.43 10.43
N ILE A 140 15.75 16.74 10.11
CA ILE A 140 15.73 15.57 9.22
C ILE A 140 15.74 16.08 7.78
N SER A 141 16.59 15.51 6.94
CA SER A 141 16.66 15.86 5.52
C SER A 141 17.04 14.65 4.68
N VAL A 142 16.62 14.66 3.42
CA VAL A 142 17.00 13.63 2.44
C VAL A 142 18.47 13.86 2.05
N SER A 143 19.36 13.00 2.55
CA SER A 143 20.76 12.99 2.12
C SER A 143 20.90 12.21 0.81
N ASN A 144 21.98 12.45 0.06
CA ASN A 144 22.26 11.70 -1.17
C ASN A 144 22.30 10.18 -0.96
N ASP A 145 22.79 9.72 0.21
CA ASP A 145 22.87 8.31 0.52
C ASP A 145 21.48 7.73 0.79
N LYS A 146 20.64 8.46 1.55
CA LYS A 146 19.25 8.05 1.80
C LYS A 146 18.39 8.08 0.54
N TRP A 147 18.64 9.04 -0.34
CA TRP A 147 17.99 9.12 -1.63
C TRP A 147 18.29 7.88 -2.50
N LYS A 148 19.57 7.48 -2.58
CA LYS A 148 19.97 6.28 -3.33
C LYS A 148 19.41 4.99 -2.75
N GLU A 149 19.42 4.85 -1.42
CA GLU A 149 18.79 3.72 -0.73
C GLU A 149 17.29 3.65 -1.04
N TYR A 150 16.60 4.80 -1.01
CA TYR A 150 15.18 4.89 -1.34
C TYR A 150 14.92 4.50 -2.79
N LEU A 151 15.66 5.08 -3.75
CA LEU A 151 15.52 4.76 -5.18
C LEU A 151 15.71 3.28 -5.45
N GLN A 152 16.75 2.66 -4.86
CA GLN A 152 17.00 1.23 -5.05
C GLN A 152 15.81 0.37 -4.60
N ARG A 153 15.10 0.77 -3.55
CA ARG A 153 13.92 0.04 -3.08
C ARG A 153 12.70 0.28 -3.98
N VAL A 154 12.45 1.52 -4.40
CA VAL A 154 11.25 1.83 -5.20
C VAL A 154 11.41 1.53 -6.70
N THR A 155 12.62 1.23 -7.17
CA THR A 155 12.89 0.88 -8.58
C THR A 155 12.00 -0.27 -9.04
N GLU A 156 11.95 -1.36 -8.27
CA GLU A 156 11.15 -2.54 -8.59
C GLU A 156 9.64 -2.22 -8.54
N ASP A 157 9.20 -1.44 -7.54
CA ASP A 157 7.80 -1.05 -7.37
C ASP A 157 7.27 -0.22 -8.55
N TYR A 158 8.14 0.61 -9.15
CA TYR A 158 7.83 1.43 -10.32
C TYR A 158 8.04 0.69 -11.65
N GLY A 159 8.39 -0.59 -11.61
CA GLY A 159 8.54 -1.43 -12.80
C GLY A 159 9.83 -1.19 -13.60
N TYR A 160 10.84 -0.59 -12.97
CA TYR A 160 12.16 -0.43 -13.58
C TYR A 160 13.06 -1.62 -13.22
N ASP A 161 13.91 -2.02 -14.16
CA ASP A 161 14.89 -3.10 -13.95
C ASP A 161 16.21 -2.58 -13.33
N ASP A 162 16.52 -1.29 -13.51
CA ASP A 162 17.75 -0.63 -13.02
C ASP A 162 17.41 0.73 -12.39
N PRO A 163 17.88 1.02 -11.16
CA PRO A 163 17.70 2.33 -10.53
C PRO A 163 18.24 3.50 -11.36
N ALA A 164 19.22 3.26 -12.22
CA ALA A 164 19.76 4.29 -13.11
C ALA A 164 18.75 4.73 -14.17
N ASP A 165 17.87 3.85 -14.63
CA ASP A 165 16.84 4.19 -15.61
C ASP A 165 15.79 5.10 -14.96
N LEU A 166 15.36 4.76 -13.74
CA LEU A 166 14.51 5.64 -12.94
C LEU A 166 15.21 6.99 -12.68
N GLU A 167 16.48 7.00 -12.29
CA GLU A 167 17.22 8.25 -12.02
C GLU A 167 17.28 9.16 -13.25
N ASN A 168 17.46 8.61 -14.45
CA ASN A 168 17.43 9.38 -15.70
C ASN A 168 16.05 10.00 -15.97
N ASP A 169 14.97 9.24 -15.80
CA ASP A 169 13.61 9.76 -16.02
C ASP A 169 13.25 10.88 -15.03
N LEU A 170 13.78 10.80 -13.80
CA LEU A 170 13.65 11.87 -12.79
C LEU A 170 14.44 13.14 -13.12
N GLU A 171 15.44 13.09 -14.02
CA GLU A 171 16.11 14.30 -14.50
C GLU A 171 15.20 15.13 -15.41
N ASP A 172 14.37 14.44 -16.20
CA ASP A 172 13.44 15.06 -17.15
C ASP A 172 12.06 15.38 -16.53
N ASP A 173 11.71 14.73 -15.41
CA ASP A 173 10.46 14.97 -14.67
C ASP A 173 10.72 15.50 -13.24
N ALA A 174 10.85 16.83 -13.14
CA ALA A 174 11.03 17.51 -11.87
C ALA A 174 9.85 17.37 -10.90
N ALA A 175 8.63 17.14 -11.40
CA ALA A 175 7.45 16.97 -10.55
C ALA A 175 7.47 15.59 -9.89
N LEU A 176 7.74 14.55 -10.68
CA LEU A 176 7.91 13.18 -10.19
C LEU A 176 9.08 13.10 -9.20
N LYS A 177 10.22 13.72 -9.53
CA LYS A 177 11.37 13.78 -8.61
C LYS A 177 11.00 14.39 -7.26
N LYS A 178 10.29 15.52 -7.26
CA LYS A 178 9.85 16.17 -6.01
C LYS A 178 8.89 15.28 -5.21
N SER A 179 7.98 14.58 -5.88
CA SER A 179 7.06 13.64 -5.23
C SER A 179 7.82 12.51 -4.53
N LEU A 180 8.76 11.89 -5.22
CA LEU A 180 9.59 10.81 -4.66
C LEU A 180 10.52 11.30 -3.54
N GLU A 181 11.09 12.51 -3.66
CA GLU A 181 11.87 13.13 -2.58
C GLU A 181 11.00 13.37 -1.34
N GLN A 182 9.75 13.79 -1.51
CA GLN A 182 8.79 13.95 -0.42
C GLN A 182 8.46 12.60 0.23
N GLU A 183 8.22 11.56 -0.55
CA GLU A 183 8.00 10.21 -0.02
C GLU A 183 9.20 9.68 0.75
N CYS A 184 10.41 9.93 0.24
CA CYS A 184 11.65 9.58 0.93
C CYS A 184 11.74 10.30 2.28
N LEU A 185 11.44 11.61 2.32
CA LEU A 185 11.39 12.38 3.56
C LEU A 185 10.35 11.81 4.53
N ASN A 186 9.15 11.51 4.03
CA ASN A 186 8.06 10.99 4.85
C ASN A 186 8.46 9.69 5.55
N GLN A 187 9.16 8.79 4.84
CA GLN A 187 9.64 7.55 5.44
C GLN A 187 10.76 7.77 6.46
N LEU A 188 11.67 8.72 6.22
CA LEU A 188 12.71 9.06 7.19
C LEU A 188 12.09 9.59 8.49
N VAL A 189 11.10 10.48 8.37
CA VAL A 189 10.36 11.01 9.52
C VAL A 189 9.58 9.91 10.21
N TYR A 190 8.87 9.05 9.46
CA TYR A 190 8.14 7.91 10.04
C TYR A 190 9.05 7.03 10.91
N ASN A 191 10.21 6.62 10.37
CA ASN A 191 11.16 5.79 11.09
C ASN A 191 11.69 6.50 12.34
N TRP A 192 11.99 7.81 12.23
CA TRP A 192 12.44 8.60 13.37
C TRP A 192 11.37 8.68 14.48
N VAL A 193 10.10 8.91 14.12
CA VAL A 193 9.01 8.97 15.10
C VAL A 193 8.78 7.59 15.73
N LEU A 194 8.81 6.53 14.93
CA LEU A 194 8.64 5.15 15.43
C LEU A 194 9.74 4.78 16.43
N GLU A 195 11.01 5.06 16.12
CA GLU A 195 12.15 4.84 17.02
C GLU A 195 12.03 5.66 18.31
N SER A 196 11.56 6.91 18.20
CA SER A 196 11.33 7.78 19.36
C SER A 196 10.18 7.27 20.24
N ALA A 197 9.09 6.78 19.65
CA ALA A 197 7.94 6.24 20.38
C ALA A 197 8.26 4.93 21.11
N VAL A 198 9.11 4.07 20.53
CA VAL A 198 9.53 2.82 21.17
C VAL A 198 10.47 3.08 22.35
N ASN A 199 11.33 4.10 22.29
CA ASN A 199 12.23 4.46 23.39
C ASN A 199 11.49 4.96 24.64
N ASP A 200 10.34 5.64 24.48
CA ASP A 200 9.54 6.13 25.62
C ASP A 200 8.75 5.01 26.33
N ALA A 201 8.56 3.86 25.69
CA ALA A 201 7.86 2.71 26.27
C ALA A 201 8.74 1.87 27.24
N GLU A 202 10.05 2.10 27.28
CA GLU A 202 10.99 1.41 28.19
C GLU A 202 11.23 2.13 29.54
N VAL A 203 10.38 3.10 29.93
CA VAL A 203 10.53 3.87 31.19
C VAL A 203 9.55 3.44 32.29
#